data_AF-A0A2A2J4X7-F1
#
_entry.id   AF-A0A2A2J4X7-F1
#
_cell.length_a   1.000
_cell.length_b   1.000
_cell.length_c   1.000
_cell.angle_alpha   90.00
_cell.angle_beta   90.00
_cell.angle_gamma   90.00
#
_symmetry.space_group_name_H-M   'P 1'
#
loop_
_entity.id
_entity.type
_entity.pdbx_description
1 polymer ?
#
loop_
_entity_poly.entity_id
_entity_poly.type
_entity_poly.pdbx_seq_one_letter_code
_entity_poly.pdbx_strand_id
1 'polypeptide(L)'
;MQISHVIRTIDDYIGHGKYIRSVSDSAREIGISFVLKIDTKYETIIVDNMINLVPSDPNIQHRCPNSTHFIAGIQWGVIGVLMLKSKVNESNDEASIRAVLKTKLAALKINPGSKKKNDDSSYPKISNKDLNIEFELFIAKEFYELSDQPKNVDEAVEFMQKLPSLVSKVNNGKGTKISYRMLHLNACRKYLSLNNPANLSFYPTADEFTIGEIVKVFDELDQSERELNDIRCDFEEYSFCMPDEVIEEVDQMIEAVDKGRSDIGIMQMQSVVKKIRMGNSDKDKLQEIIDRYGKMSISRSSIEAFIKSLGIFIEKINYIAKLHKNNAYFVAKKSSLYAEVKKHKLKEFYIFFCSWNKLENSSTLLNKFSELLLSKKLKCVFVDMDCEPQISQKEFPPKDNTIYLHKDRKYKLLLSAVLISVACCQEGDENQLVSAVL
;
A
#
# COMPACT_ATOMS: atom_id res chain seq x y z
N MET A 1 -6.66 0.99 -13.98
CA MET A 1 -6.20 1.38 -12.62
C MET A 1 -5.69 2.82 -12.60
N GLN A 2 -4.95 3.27 -13.61
CA GLN A 2 -4.28 4.59 -13.63
C GLN A 2 -5.16 5.85 -13.47
N ILE A 3 -6.33 5.96 -14.11
CA ILE A 3 -7.21 7.13 -13.93
C ILE A 3 -7.88 7.16 -12.54
N SER A 4 -7.88 6.03 -11.81
CA SER A 4 -8.56 5.91 -10.51
C SER A 4 -8.04 6.90 -9.47
N HIS A 5 -6.75 7.18 -9.49
CA HIS A 5 -6.07 8.02 -8.50
C HIS A 5 -6.42 9.51 -8.63
N VAL A 6 -6.52 10.02 -9.86
CA VAL A 6 -7.04 11.38 -10.16
C VAL A 6 -8.52 11.51 -9.73
N ILE A 7 -9.24 10.41 -9.88
CA ILE A 7 -10.70 10.28 -9.72
C ILE A 7 -11.11 10.04 -8.26
N ARG A 8 -10.23 9.56 -7.36
CA ARG A 8 -10.49 9.40 -5.90
C ARG A 8 -11.01 10.69 -5.25
N THR A 9 -10.61 11.83 -5.81
CA THR A 9 -10.96 13.19 -5.37
C THR A 9 -12.42 13.60 -5.65
N ILE A 10 -13.15 12.86 -6.49
CA ILE A 10 -14.58 13.10 -6.76
C ILE A 10 -15.39 12.33 -5.71
N ASP A 11 -16.28 13.00 -4.97
CA ASP A 11 -16.83 12.46 -3.73
C ASP A 11 -17.96 11.41 -3.85
N ASP A 12 -18.47 11.14 -5.06
CA ASP A 12 -19.75 10.45 -5.22
C ASP A 12 -19.66 9.02 -5.82
N TYR A 13 -18.65 8.21 -5.47
CA TYR A 13 -18.63 6.81 -5.90
C TYR A 13 -19.62 5.95 -5.12
N ILE A 14 -20.61 5.43 -5.83
CA ILE A 14 -21.61 4.51 -5.29
C ILE A 14 -21.42 3.12 -5.90
N GLY A 15 -21.66 2.09 -5.09
CA GLY A 15 -21.64 0.70 -5.54
C GLY A 15 -20.28 0.23 -6.03
N HIS A 16 -20.24 -0.37 -7.22
CA HIS A 16 -19.01 -0.89 -7.84
C HIS A 16 -17.95 0.19 -8.12
N GLY A 17 -18.36 1.46 -8.26
CA GLY A 17 -17.42 2.57 -8.44
C GLY A 17 -16.47 2.76 -7.25
N LYS A 18 -16.85 2.30 -6.05
CA LYS A 18 -15.98 2.33 -4.85
C LYS A 18 -14.69 1.52 -5.01
N TYR A 19 -14.68 0.52 -5.91
CA TYR A 19 -13.49 -0.27 -6.24
C TYR A 19 -12.30 0.62 -6.65
N ILE A 20 -12.57 1.75 -7.30
CA ILE A 20 -11.57 2.74 -7.74
C ILE A 20 -10.79 3.31 -6.54
N ARG A 21 -11.38 3.35 -5.34
CA ARG A 21 -10.72 3.81 -4.10
C ARG A 21 -10.04 2.69 -3.33
N SER A 22 -10.23 1.43 -3.73
CA SER A 22 -9.59 0.29 -3.10
C SER A 22 -8.12 0.24 -3.50
N VAL A 23 -7.28 0.85 -2.68
CA VAL A 23 -5.83 0.78 -2.77
C VAL A 23 -5.35 0.08 -1.50
N SER A 24 -4.26 -0.68 -1.60
CA SER A 24 -3.63 -1.28 -0.43
C SER A 24 -2.93 -0.20 0.40
N ASP A 25 -3.00 -0.31 1.72
CA ASP A 25 -2.24 0.56 2.63
C ASP A 25 -0.79 0.09 2.81
N SER A 26 -0.44 -1.09 2.25
CA SER A 26 0.86 -1.76 2.39
C SER A 26 1.43 -2.17 1.02
N ALA A 27 2.74 -2.03 0.82
CA ALA A 27 3.42 -2.53 -0.38
C ALA A 27 3.58 -4.07 -0.35
N ARG A 28 3.41 -4.68 0.83
CA ARG A 28 3.47 -6.13 1.05
C ARG A 28 2.12 -6.83 0.84
N GLU A 29 1.07 -6.12 0.45
CA GLU A 29 -0.23 -6.75 0.16
C GLU A 29 -0.37 -7.12 -1.32
N ILE A 30 -0.89 -8.31 -1.57
CA ILE A 30 -1.28 -8.78 -2.90
C ILE A 30 -2.79 -8.84 -2.98
N GLY A 31 -3.37 -8.05 -3.89
CA GLY A 31 -4.78 -8.09 -4.26
C GLY A 31 -5.01 -8.68 -5.65
N ILE A 32 -6.02 -9.53 -5.81
CA ILE A 32 -6.54 -9.96 -7.11
C ILE A 32 -8.05 -9.73 -7.14
N SER A 33 -8.55 -9.21 -8.25
CA SER A 33 -9.97 -8.89 -8.42
C SER A 33 -10.61 -9.68 -9.54
N PHE A 34 -11.85 -10.12 -9.30
CA PHE A 34 -12.75 -10.66 -10.30
C PHE A 34 -13.87 -9.65 -10.57
N VAL A 35 -14.03 -9.27 -11.84
CA VAL A 35 -15.05 -8.32 -12.29
C VAL A 35 -16.11 -9.08 -13.09
N LEU A 36 -17.35 -9.10 -12.58
CA LEU A 36 -18.50 -9.58 -13.32
C LEU A 36 -19.29 -8.40 -13.87
N LYS A 37 -19.48 -8.38 -15.18
CA LYS A 37 -20.38 -7.44 -15.86
C LYS A 37 -21.49 -8.22 -16.56
N ILE A 38 -22.73 -7.84 -16.27
CA ILE A 38 -23.92 -8.38 -16.94
C ILE A 38 -24.67 -7.19 -17.54
N ASP A 39 -24.73 -7.13 -18.86
CA ASP A 39 -25.53 -6.16 -19.60
C ASP A 39 -26.95 -6.71 -19.80
N THR A 40 -27.98 -5.90 -19.56
CA THR A 40 -29.39 -6.34 -19.63
C THR A 40 -30.18 -5.60 -20.71
N LYS A 41 -30.23 -4.26 -20.61
CA LYS A 41 -31.05 -3.42 -21.47
C LYS A 41 -30.29 -2.15 -21.82
N TYR A 42 -30.33 -1.78 -23.09
CA TYR A 42 -29.89 -0.48 -23.55
C TYR A 42 -31.11 0.40 -23.86
N GLU A 43 -31.15 1.60 -23.29
CA GLU A 43 -32.18 2.60 -23.58
C GLU A 43 -31.51 3.81 -24.22
N THR A 44 -31.98 4.23 -25.39
CA THR A 44 -31.40 5.36 -26.13
C THR A 44 -32.49 6.27 -26.65
N ILE A 45 -32.13 7.55 -26.75
CA ILE A 45 -32.88 8.57 -27.46
C ILE A 45 -32.40 8.54 -28.92
N ILE A 46 -33.33 8.43 -29.86
CA ILE A 46 -33.04 8.54 -31.29
C ILE A 46 -33.04 10.02 -31.66
N VAL A 47 -31.87 10.53 -32.05
CA VAL A 47 -31.59 11.96 -32.23
C VAL A 47 -32.28 12.55 -33.47
N ASP A 48 -32.65 11.73 -34.45
CA ASP A 48 -33.32 12.17 -35.68
C ASP A 48 -34.72 12.78 -35.43
N ASN A 49 -35.31 12.52 -34.24
CA ASN A 49 -36.58 13.10 -33.78
C ASN A 49 -36.41 14.14 -32.65
N MET A 50 -35.22 14.72 -32.48
CA MET A 50 -34.91 15.73 -31.45
C MET A 50 -35.93 16.87 -31.37
N ILE A 51 -36.50 17.30 -32.51
CA ILE A 51 -37.51 18.37 -32.58
C ILE A 51 -38.72 18.09 -31.67
N ASN A 52 -39.03 16.81 -31.42
CA ASN A 52 -40.16 16.40 -30.58
C ASN A 52 -39.76 15.96 -29.16
N LEU A 53 -38.45 15.82 -28.88
CA LEU A 53 -37.91 15.25 -27.63
C LEU A 53 -37.24 16.28 -26.72
N VAL A 54 -36.83 17.41 -27.28
CA VAL A 54 -36.46 18.57 -26.47
C VAL A 54 -37.73 19.00 -25.74
N PRO A 55 -37.78 18.90 -24.39
CA PRO A 55 -38.89 19.51 -23.68
C PRO A 55 -38.93 20.97 -24.14
N SER A 56 -40.09 21.45 -24.58
CA SER A 56 -40.34 22.84 -24.94
C SER A 56 -40.14 23.80 -23.76
N ASP A 57 -39.37 23.40 -22.74
CA ASP A 57 -39.02 24.14 -21.54
C ASP A 57 -37.98 25.20 -21.92
N PRO A 58 -38.40 26.47 -22.06
CA PRO A 58 -37.50 27.57 -22.42
C PRO A 58 -36.44 27.82 -21.32
N ASN A 59 -36.58 27.21 -20.14
CA ASN A 59 -35.69 27.42 -19.00
C ASN A 59 -34.63 26.33 -18.83
N ILE A 60 -34.45 25.42 -19.80
CA ILE A 60 -33.44 24.36 -19.69
C ILE A 60 -32.03 24.92 -19.47
N GLN A 61 -31.73 26.08 -20.07
CA GLN A 61 -30.48 26.81 -19.83
C GLN A 61 -30.37 27.39 -18.42
N HIS A 62 -31.49 27.81 -17.80
CA HIS A 62 -31.50 28.32 -16.43
C HIS A 62 -31.37 27.19 -15.39
N ARG A 63 -31.92 26.00 -15.69
CA ARG A 63 -31.81 24.82 -14.80
C ARG A 63 -30.42 24.17 -14.87
N CYS A 64 -29.77 24.22 -16.03
CA CYS A 64 -28.50 23.56 -16.30
C CYS A 64 -27.46 24.52 -16.93
N PRO A 65 -27.13 25.65 -16.28
CA PRO A 65 -26.37 26.73 -16.91
C PRO A 65 -24.94 26.34 -17.30
N ASN A 66 -24.37 25.31 -16.67
CA ASN A 66 -22.99 24.84 -16.86
C ASN A 66 -22.89 23.45 -17.52
N SER A 67 -24.00 22.89 -18.01
CA SER A 67 -23.97 21.58 -18.64
C SER A 67 -23.36 21.66 -20.04
N THR A 68 -22.46 20.73 -20.36
CA THR A 68 -21.81 20.63 -21.69
C THR A 68 -22.37 19.48 -22.52
N HIS A 69 -23.02 18.51 -21.89
CA HIS A 69 -23.55 17.30 -22.51
C HIS A 69 -24.97 16.97 -22.00
N PHE A 70 -25.70 16.17 -22.76
CA PHE A 70 -26.91 15.48 -22.30
C PHE A 70 -26.74 13.96 -22.46
N ILE A 71 -27.48 13.19 -21.65
CA ILE A 71 -27.48 11.73 -21.71
C ILE A 71 -28.39 11.30 -22.86
N ALA A 72 -27.79 10.70 -23.89
CA ALA A 72 -28.48 10.18 -25.06
C ALA A 72 -28.78 8.68 -24.95
N GLY A 73 -28.10 7.96 -24.05
CA GLY A 73 -28.40 6.56 -23.79
C GLY A 73 -27.85 6.06 -22.47
N ILE A 74 -28.48 5.01 -21.96
CA ILE A 74 -28.19 4.36 -20.68
C ILE A 74 -28.08 2.86 -20.93
N GLN A 75 -26.93 2.29 -20.60
CA GLN A 75 -26.76 0.86 -20.47
C GLN A 75 -27.13 0.45 -19.05
N TRP A 76 -28.09 -0.45 -18.94
CA TRP A 76 -28.50 -1.08 -17.70
C TRP A 76 -27.83 -2.46 -17.54
N GLY A 77 -27.67 -2.87 -16.30
CA GLY A 77 -27.05 -4.14 -15.95
C GLY A 77 -26.55 -4.17 -14.52
N VAL A 78 -25.55 -5.00 -14.26
CA VAL A 78 -24.82 -5.00 -12.98
C VAL A 78 -23.34 -5.15 -13.23
N ILE A 79 -22.56 -4.44 -12.42
CA ILE A 79 -21.13 -4.68 -12.26
C ILE A 79 -20.94 -5.05 -10.79
N GLY A 80 -20.37 -6.23 -10.56
CA GLY A 80 -19.89 -6.69 -9.26
C GLY A 80 -18.39 -6.89 -9.32
N VAL A 81 -17.66 -6.39 -8.32
CA VAL A 81 -16.23 -6.60 -8.19
C VAL A 81 -15.93 -7.29 -6.87
N LEU A 82 -15.34 -8.48 -6.92
CA LEU A 82 -14.83 -9.20 -5.76
C LEU A 82 -13.31 -9.12 -5.75
N MET A 83 -12.73 -8.46 -4.76
CA MET A 83 -11.29 -8.43 -4.52
C MET A 83 -10.94 -9.40 -3.40
N LEU A 84 -9.88 -10.19 -3.59
CA LEU A 84 -9.24 -10.98 -2.53
C LEU A 84 -7.86 -10.41 -2.25
N LYS A 85 -7.51 -10.25 -0.98
CA LYS A 85 -6.25 -9.66 -0.50
C LYS A 85 -5.52 -10.62 0.45
N SER A 86 -4.20 -10.57 0.45
CA SER A 86 -3.36 -11.31 1.40
C SER A 86 -2.00 -10.61 1.52
N LYS A 87 -1.43 -10.60 2.73
CA LYS A 87 -0.10 -10.03 2.99
C LYS A 87 1.00 -11.04 2.69
N VAL A 88 2.04 -10.58 2.01
CA VAL A 88 3.32 -11.28 1.83
C VAL A 88 4.03 -11.35 3.18
N ASN A 89 4.55 -12.53 3.51
CA ASN A 89 5.34 -12.77 4.71
C ASN A 89 6.54 -13.65 4.39
N GLU A 90 7.47 -13.82 5.35
CA GLU A 90 8.69 -14.64 5.15
C GLU A 90 8.39 -16.09 4.71
N SER A 91 7.20 -16.62 5.02
CA SER A 91 6.83 -18.00 4.73
C SER A 91 6.26 -18.23 3.33
N ASN A 92 5.78 -17.20 2.65
CA ASN A 92 5.06 -17.34 1.38
C ASN A 92 5.56 -16.33 0.35
N ASP A 93 6.05 -16.81 -0.79
CA ASP A 93 6.42 -15.93 -1.89
C ASP A 93 5.18 -15.35 -2.62
N GLU A 94 5.38 -14.19 -3.26
CA GLU A 94 4.33 -13.46 -3.99
C GLU A 94 3.65 -14.32 -5.06
N ALA A 95 4.43 -15.17 -5.74
CA ALA A 95 3.93 -16.04 -6.81
C ALA A 95 2.93 -17.08 -6.28
N SER A 96 3.23 -17.68 -5.13
CA SER A 96 2.39 -18.67 -4.46
C SER A 96 1.08 -18.03 -3.98
N ILE A 97 1.15 -16.86 -3.34
CA ILE A 97 -0.04 -16.11 -2.91
C ILE A 97 -0.93 -15.81 -4.12
N ARG A 98 -0.35 -15.26 -5.20
CA ARG A 98 -1.11 -14.98 -6.43
C ARG A 98 -1.75 -16.22 -7.02
N ALA A 99 -1.05 -17.36 -7.04
CA ALA A 99 -1.60 -18.61 -7.57
C ALA A 99 -2.82 -19.08 -6.77
N VAL A 100 -2.77 -19.00 -5.44
CA VAL A 100 -3.89 -19.38 -4.56
C VAL A 100 -5.09 -18.44 -4.77
N LEU A 101 -4.86 -17.12 -4.76
CA LEU A 101 -5.92 -16.13 -4.99
C LEU A 101 -6.59 -16.31 -6.37
N LYS A 102 -5.80 -16.53 -7.43
CA LYS A 102 -6.33 -16.83 -8.77
C LYS A 102 -7.15 -18.11 -8.80
N THR A 103 -6.68 -19.16 -8.14
CA THR A 103 -7.38 -20.46 -8.09
C THR A 103 -8.75 -20.32 -7.41
N LYS A 104 -8.82 -19.54 -6.31
CA LYS A 104 -10.10 -19.25 -5.64
C LYS A 104 -11.06 -18.49 -6.53
N LEU A 105 -10.61 -17.45 -7.21
CA LEU A 105 -11.46 -16.68 -8.12
C LEU A 105 -11.85 -17.50 -9.37
N ALA A 106 -10.98 -18.35 -9.88
CA ALA A 106 -11.28 -19.25 -10.99
C ALA A 106 -12.39 -20.27 -10.67
N ALA A 107 -12.63 -20.56 -9.38
CA ALA A 107 -13.74 -21.41 -8.96
C ALA A 107 -15.13 -20.75 -9.13
N LEU A 108 -15.20 -19.45 -9.44
CA LEU A 108 -16.42 -18.74 -9.85
C LEU A 108 -16.87 -19.22 -11.24
N LYS A 109 -17.44 -20.42 -11.32
CA LYS A 109 -18.16 -20.88 -12.50
C LYS A 109 -19.52 -20.17 -12.55
N ILE A 110 -19.57 -19.02 -13.23
CA ILE A 110 -20.82 -18.29 -13.43
C ILE A 110 -21.50 -18.85 -14.67
N ASN A 111 -22.32 -19.89 -14.48
CA ASN A 111 -23.14 -20.44 -15.54
C ASN A 111 -24.49 -19.69 -15.61
N PRO A 112 -24.77 -18.96 -16.70
CA PRO A 112 -26.09 -18.36 -16.92
C PRO A 112 -27.08 -19.48 -17.21
N GLY A 113 -27.82 -19.95 -16.19
CA GLY A 113 -28.93 -20.89 -16.36
C GLY A 113 -28.89 -22.17 -15.52
N SER A 114 -27.84 -22.44 -14.74
CA SER A 114 -27.85 -23.60 -13.84
C SER A 114 -28.66 -23.28 -12.58
N LYS A 115 -29.92 -23.72 -12.53
CA LYS A 115 -30.52 -24.11 -11.23
C LYS A 115 -29.55 -25.11 -10.62
N LYS A 116 -28.94 -24.79 -9.47
CA LYS A 116 -28.10 -25.77 -8.75
C LYS A 116 -28.95 -27.04 -8.56
N LYS A 117 -28.59 -28.13 -9.25
CA LYS A 117 -28.70 -29.44 -8.62
C LYS A 117 -27.74 -29.36 -7.43
N ASN A 118 -28.20 -29.84 -6.27
CA ASN A 118 -27.36 -30.11 -5.12
C ASN A 118 -26.37 -31.22 -5.48
N ASP A 119 -25.44 -30.95 -6.40
CA ASP A 119 -24.25 -31.77 -6.52
C ASP A 119 -23.27 -31.25 -5.48
N ASP A 120 -22.97 -32.16 -4.58
CA ASP A 120 -21.94 -32.12 -3.56
C ASP A 120 -20.58 -31.99 -4.26
N SER A 121 -20.32 -30.85 -4.91
CA SER A 121 -19.02 -30.54 -5.44
C SER A 121 -18.18 -30.15 -4.24
N SER A 122 -17.51 -31.14 -3.65
CA SER A 122 -16.39 -30.95 -2.75
C SER A 122 -15.34 -30.12 -3.48
N TYR A 123 -15.46 -28.79 -3.37
CA TYR A 123 -14.39 -27.89 -3.74
C TYR A 123 -13.17 -28.30 -2.91
N PRO A 124 -11.94 -28.22 -3.46
CA PRO A 124 -10.77 -28.42 -2.63
C PRO A 124 -10.84 -27.36 -1.52
N LYS A 125 -11.09 -27.81 -0.29
CA LYS A 125 -10.87 -27.03 0.93
C LYS A 125 -9.36 -26.79 1.01
N ILE A 126 -8.83 -25.91 0.17
CA ILE A 126 -7.48 -25.37 0.32
C ILE A 126 -7.54 -24.64 1.67
N SER A 127 -6.74 -25.09 2.63
CA SER A 127 -6.77 -24.57 3.99
C SER A 127 -6.55 -23.05 3.97
N ASN A 128 -7.62 -22.29 4.26
CA ASN A 128 -7.55 -20.83 4.44
C ASN A 128 -6.62 -20.40 5.60
N LYS A 129 -6.18 -21.36 6.43
CA LYS A 129 -5.44 -21.08 7.66
C LYS A 129 -4.02 -20.55 7.43
N ASP A 130 -3.45 -20.75 6.25
CA ASP A 130 -2.02 -20.46 6.03
C ASP A 130 -1.76 -19.09 5.36
N LEU A 131 -2.82 -18.42 4.86
CA LEU A 131 -2.68 -17.22 4.02
C LEU A 131 -3.48 -16.00 4.45
N ASN A 132 -4.26 -16.06 5.55
CA ASN A 132 -5.07 -14.94 6.06
C ASN A 132 -5.72 -14.11 4.94
N ILE A 133 -6.55 -14.76 4.13
CA ILE A 133 -7.15 -14.12 2.94
C ILE A 133 -8.33 -13.27 3.38
N GLU A 134 -8.25 -11.98 3.05
CA GLU A 134 -9.33 -11.00 3.22
C GLU A 134 -10.08 -10.79 1.90
N PHE A 135 -11.30 -10.25 1.96
CA PHE A 135 -12.08 -9.95 0.76
C PHE A 135 -12.81 -8.61 0.87
N GLU A 136 -13.03 -8.00 -0.29
CA GLU A 136 -13.85 -6.80 -0.44
C GLU A 136 -14.81 -6.99 -1.62
N LEU A 137 -16.08 -6.62 -1.42
CA LEU A 137 -17.13 -6.74 -2.43
C LEU A 137 -17.70 -5.37 -2.78
N PHE A 138 -17.59 -4.99 -4.05
CA PHE A 138 -18.09 -3.74 -4.59
C PHE A 138 -19.24 -3.99 -5.56
N ILE A 139 -20.45 -3.64 -5.12
CA ILE A 139 -21.67 -3.74 -5.90
C ILE A 139 -22.66 -2.67 -5.47
N ALA A 140 -23.59 -2.31 -6.35
CA ALA A 140 -24.66 -1.37 -6.05
C ALA A 140 -25.52 -1.85 -4.86
N LYS A 141 -25.97 -0.90 -4.04
CA LYS A 141 -26.63 -1.15 -2.75
C LYS A 141 -27.91 -1.98 -2.89
N GLU A 142 -28.60 -1.84 -4.01
CA GLU A 142 -29.84 -2.52 -4.35
C GLU A 142 -29.67 -4.06 -4.33
N PHE A 143 -28.45 -4.55 -4.53
CA PHE A 143 -28.15 -5.99 -4.48
C PHE A 143 -27.92 -6.52 -3.05
N TYR A 144 -27.50 -5.67 -2.11
CA TYR A 144 -27.39 -6.03 -0.69
C TYR A 144 -28.75 -6.07 0.01
N GLU A 145 -29.75 -5.36 -0.51
CA GLU A 145 -31.12 -5.42 0.02
C GLU A 145 -31.85 -6.72 -0.36
N LEU A 146 -31.34 -7.45 -1.36
CA LEU A 146 -31.96 -8.65 -1.92
C LEU A 146 -31.33 -9.97 -1.44
N SER A 147 -30.21 -9.90 -0.72
CA SER A 147 -29.47 -11.07 -0.22
C SER A 147 -28.61 -10.63 0.97
N ASP A 148 -28.39 -11.55 1.90
CA ASP A 148 -27.47 -11.33 3.02
C ASP A 148 -26.08 -10.90 2.52
N GLN A 149 -25.50 -9.92 3.22
CA GLN A 149 -24.14 -9.46 2.94
C GLN A 149 -23.16 -10.58 3.33
N PRO A 150 -22.23 -10.94 2.42
CA PRO A 150 -21.27 -12.01 2.70
C PRO A 150 -20.32 -11.61 3.85
N LYS A 151 -20.01 -12.58 4.72
CA LYS A 151 -19.15 -12.40 5.90
C LYS A 151 -17.77 -13.03 5.74
N ASN A 152 -17.58 -13.87 4.73
CA ASN A 152 -16.33 -14.55 4.43
C ASN A 152 -16.18 -14.74 2.91
N VAL A 153 -14.99 -15.17 2.50
CA VAL A 153 -14.63 -15.39 1.10
C VAL A 153 -15.61 -16.35 0.40
N ASP A 154 -16.01 -17.43 1.05
CA ASP A 154 -16.86 -18.45 0.45
C ASP A 154 -18.28 -17.90 0.21
N GLU A 155 -18.85 -17.18 1.18
CA GLU A 155 -20.12 -16.46 1.03
C GLU A 155 -20.05 -15.39 -0.07
N ALA A 156 -18.92 -14.67 -0.20
CA ALA A 156 -18.75 -13.67 -1.24
C ALA A 156 -18.70 -14.29 -2.64
N VAL A 157 -18.05 -15.46 -2.76
CA VAL A 157 -18.04 -16.26 -3.99
C VAL A 157 -19.46 -16.72 -4.35
N GLU A 158 -20.22 -17.23 -3.37
CA GLU A 158 -21.61 -17.62 -3.59
C GLU A 158 -22.51 -16.45 -3.99
N PHE A 159 -22.31 -15.28 -3.37
CA PHE A 159 -23.05 -14.07 -3.71
C PHE A 159 -22.82 -13.69 -5.18
N MET A 160 -21.58 -13.70 -5.64
CA MET A 160 -21.22 -13.42 -7.03
C MET A 160 -21.81 -14.44 -8.02
N GLN A 161 -21.95 -15.70 -7.63
CA GLN A 161 -22.65 -16.71 -8.45
C GLN A 161 -24.16 -16.46 -8.53
N LYS A 162 -24.78 -15.90 -7.48
CA LYS A 162 -26.21 -15.57 -7.44
C LYS A 162 -26.54 -14.30 -8.22
N LEU A 163 -25.55 -13.45 -8.52
CA LEU A 163 -25.74 -12.15 -9.17
C LEU A 163 -26.66 -12.18 -10.40
N PRO A 164 -26.48 -13.09 -11.39
CA PRO A 164 -27.35 -13.14 -12.56
C PRO A 164 -28.84 -13.31 -12.21
N SER A 165 -29.15 -14.09 -11.17
CA SER A 165 -30.52 -14.27 -10.70
C SER A 165 -31.06 -13.03 -9.97
N LEU A 166 -30.20 -12.33 -9.23
CA LEU A 166 -30.58 -11.12 -8.48
C LEU A 166 -30.90 -9.95 -9.42
N VAL A 167 -30.21 -9.84 -10.56
CA VAL A 167 -30.47 -8.79 -11.57
C VAL A 167 -31.92 -8.78 -12.03
N SER A 168 -32.55 -9.95 -12.18
CA SER A 168 -33.95 -10.07 -12.58
C SER A 168 -34.93 -9.38 -11.62
N LYS A 169 -34.53 -9.19 -10.36
CA LYS A 169 -35.33 -8.58 -9.29
C LYS A 169 -35.16 -7.07 -9.16
N VAL A 170 -34.19 -6.47 -9.85
CA VAL A 170 -33.87 -5.04 -9.74
C VAL A 170 -34.39 -4.29 -10.97
N ASN A 171 -35.13 -3.19 -10.77
CA ASN A 171 -35.67 -2.33 -11.84
C ASN A 171 -36.37 -3.10 -12.96
N ASN A 172 -37.31 -3.99 -12.61
CA ASN A 172 -38.04 -4.83 -13.56
C ASN A 172 -37.11 -5.65 -14.46
N GLY A 173 -36.04 -6.21 -13.88
CA GLY A 173 -35.05 -7.02 -14.57
C GLY A 173 -33.99 -6.25 -15.35
N LYS A 174 -34.00 -4.91 -15.32
CA LYS A 174 -32.95 -4.08 -15.94
C LYS A 174 -31.68 -4.04 -15.09
N GLY A 175 -31.73 -4.23 -13.78
CA GLY A 175 -30.58 -3.95 -12.92
C GLY A 175 -30.34 -2.44 -12.73
N THR A 176 -29.08 -2.05 -12.57
CA THR A 176 -28.62 -0.67 -12.31
C THR A 176 -28.01 -0.02 -13.56
N LYS A 177 -27.84 1.30 -13.55
CA LYS A 177 -27.19 2.02 -14.64
C LYS A 177 -25.67 1.80 -14.57
N ILE A 178 -25.05 1.29 -15.63
CA ILE A 178 -23.62 0.90 -15.63
C ILE A 178 -22.78 1.60 -16.70
N SER A 179 -23.41 2.22 -17.71
CA SER A 179 -22.72 3.09 -18.66
C SER A 179 -23.69 4.12 -19.26
N TYR A 180 -23.15 5.27 -19.66
CA TYR A 180 -23.90 6.35 -20.27
C TYR A 180 -23.30 6.71 -21.63
N ARG A 181 -24.16 6.93 -22.61
CA ARG A 181 -23.81 7.60 -23.86
C ARG A 181 -24.19 9.07 -23.72
N MET A 182 -23.20 9.95 -23.84
CA MET A 182 -23.39 11.39 -23.76
C MET A 182 -23.16 12.04 -25.12
N LEU A 183 -23.94 13.06 -25.43
CA LEU A 183 -23.77 13.88 -26.62
C LEU A 183 -23.53 15.33 -26.20
N HIS A 184 -22.58 15.97 -26.85
CA HIS A 184 -22.26 17.36 -26.59
C HIS A 184 -23.44 18.25 -26.99
N LEU A 185 -23.78 19.26 -26.18
CA LEU A 185 -24.92 20.14 -26.46
C LEU A 185 -24.75 20.89 -27.79
N ASN A 186 -23.51 21.20 -28.18
CA ASN A 186 -23.21 21.78 -29.50
C ASN A 186 -23.69 20.89 -30.67
N ALA A 187 -23.66 19.56 -30.53
CA ALA A 187 -24.18 18.64 -31.56
C ALA A 187 -25.70 18.80 -31.76
N CYS A 188 -26.39 19.39 -30.77
CA CYS A 188 -27.84 19.61 -30.79
C CYS A 188 -28.20 21.11 -30.80
N ARG A 189 -27.22 21.99 -31.07
CA ARG A 189 -27.38 23.46 -31.04
C ARG A 189 -28.56 23.96 -31.85
N LYS A 190 -28.74 23.42 -33.07
CA LYS A 190 -29.82 23.80 -33.99
C LYS A 190 -31.21 23.46 -33.45
N TYR A 191 -31.31 22.46 -32.56
CA TYR A 191 -32.58 21.96 -32.02
C TYR A 191 -32.91 22.55 -30.64
N LEU A 192 -31.89 22.96 -29.87
CA LEU A 192 -32.01 23.39 -28.48
C LEU A 192 -32.00 24.92 -28.29
N SER A 193 -31.99 25.70 -29.39
CA SER A 193 -31.93 27.18 -29.35
C SER A 193 -30.86 27.72 -28.39
N LEU A 194 -29.68 27.09 -28.37
CA LEU A 194 -28.64 27.39 -27.38
C LEU A 194 -27.84 28.64 -27.75
N ASN A 195 -28.04 29.72 -27.00
CA ASN A 195 -27.35 31.01 -27.22
C ASN A 195 -26.08 31.25 -26.36
N ASN A 196 -25.70 30.34 -25.45
CA ASN A 196 -24.56 30.56 -24.54
C ASN A 196 -23.22 30.05 -25.13
N PRO A 197 -22.20 30.91 -25.34
CA PRO A 197 -20.89 30.54 -25.89
C PRO A 197 -20.08 29.54 -25.05
N ALA A 198 -20.24 29.51 -23.72
CA ALA A 198 -19.54 28.55 -22.84
C ALA A 198 -19.95 27.09 -23.11
N ASN A 199 -21.16 26.87 -23.63
CA ASN A 199 -21.68 25.54 -23.98
C ASN A 199 -21.30 25.10 -25.42
N LEU A 200 -20.55 25.94 -26.15
CA LEU A 200 -20.34 25.83 -27.59
C LEU A 200 -18.87 25.60 -27.99
N SER A 201 -17.93 25.78 -27.05
CA SER A 201 -16.50 25.60 -27.33
C SER A 201 -16.05 24.16 -27.03
N PHE A 202 -15.40 23.52 -28.00
CA PHE A 202 -14.56 22.35 -27.76
C PHE A 202 -13.26 22.85 -27.14
N TYR A 203 -13.18 22.81 -25.81
CA TYR A 203 -11.92 23.11 -25.14
C TYR A 203 -10.94 21.97 -25.36
N PRO A 204 -9.65 22.27 -25.64
CA PRO A 204 -8.67 21.24 -25.88
C PRO A 204 -8.58 20.30 -24.67
N THR A 205 -8.74 19.01 -24.93
CA THR A 205 -8.38 17.95 -23.98
C THR A 205 -6.89 18.02 -23.72
N ALA A 206 -6.49 17.84 -22.46
CA ALA A 206 -5.10 17.52 -22.15
C ALA A 206 -4.68 16.33 -23.03
N ASP A 207 -3.49 16.39 -23.61
CA ASP A 207 -2.96 15.28 -24.40
C ASP A 207 -2.69 14.07 -23.50
N GLU A 208 -2.65 12.89 -24.12
CA GLU A 208 -2.46 11.61 -23.44
C GLU A 208 -1.17 11.58 -22.60
N PHE A 209 -0.12 12.27 -23.08
CA PHE A 209 1.14 12.41 -22.36
C PHE A 209 0.95 13.16 -21.03
N THR A 210 0.32 14.34 -21.06
CA THR A 210 0.02 15.11 -19.85
C THR A 210 -0.83 14.30 -18.86
N ILE A 211 -1.82 13.54 -19.34
CA ILE A 211 -2.65 12.67 -18.50
C ILE A 211 -1.78 11.57 -17.86
N GLY A 212 -0.89 10.95 -18.62
CA GLY A 212 0.04 9.93 -18.13
C GLY A 212 0.97 10.45 -17.02
N GLU A 213 1.51 11.66 -17.18
CA GLU A 213 2.36 12.29 -16.15
C GLU A 213 1.57 12.62 -14.88
N ILE A 214 0.32 13.11 -15.00
CA ILE A 214 -0.54 13.32 -13.84
C ILE A 214 -0.80 12.02 -13.10
N VAL A 215 -1.14 10.96 -13.83
CA VAL A 215 -1.34 9.62 -13.25
C VAL A 215 -0.09 9.18 -12.50
N LYS A 216 1.08 9.33 -13.11
CA LYS A 216 2.36 8.95 -12.52
C LYS A 216 2.62 9.67 -11.20
N VAL A 217 2.29 10.97 -11.09
CA VAL A 217 2.40 11.71 -9.82
C VAL A 217 1.61 11.04 -8.70
N PHE A 218 0.36 10.63 -8.96
CA PHE A 218 -0.44 9.97 -7.91
C PHE A 218 0.00 8.52 -7.65
N ASP A 219 0.41 7.78 -8.69
CA ASP A 219 0.95 6.43 -8.53
C ASP A 219 2.21 6.47 -7.62
N GLU A 220 3.07 7.47 -7.80
CA GLU A 220 4.27 7.70 -6.97
C GLU A 220 3.94 8.10 -5.53
N LEU A 221 2.92 8.94 -5.32
CA LEU A 221 2.44 9.29 -3.97
C LEU A 221 1.87 8.06 -3.25
N ASP A 222 1.06 7.25 -3.95
CA ASP A 222 0.49 6.00 -3.41
C ASP A 222 1.55 4.93 -3.15
N GLN A 223 2.61 4.88 -3.95
CA GLN A 223 3.75 4.04 -3.65
C GLN A 223 4.51 4.53 -2.41
N SER A 224 4.76 5.84 -2.32
CA SER A 224 5.46 6.46 -1.20
C SER A 224 4.74 6.24 0.13
N GLU A 225 3.43 6.46 0.17
CA GLU A 225 2.60 6.19 1.36
C GLU A 225 2.68 4.72 1.78
N ARG A 226 2.52 3.77 0.84
CA ARG A 226 2.59 2.33 1.15
C ARG A 226 3.94 1.91 1.72
N GLU A 227 5.04 2.40 1.14
CA GLU A 227 6.38 2.10 1.64
C GLU A 227 6.63 2.71 3.03
N LEU A 228 6.18 3.94 3.25
CA LEU A 228 6.29 4.60 4.56
C LEU A 228 5.43 3.90 5.62
N ASN A 229 4.21 3.47 5.28
CA ASN A 229 3.34 2.70 6.17
C ASN A 229 3.96 1.35 6.55
N ASP A 230 4.60 0.66 5.60
CA ASP A 230 5.30 -0.60 5.88
C ASP A 230 6.49 -0.37 6.84
N ILE A 231 7.28 0.69 6.60
CA ILE A 231 8.38 1.07 7.51
C ILE A 231 7.83 1.44 8.88
N ARG A 232 6.73 2.18 8.93
CA ARG A 232 6.09 2.59 10.16
C ARG A 232 5.64 1.39 10.99
N CYS A 233 4.98 0.43 10.34
CA CYS A 233 4.55 -0.82 10.98
C CYS A 233 5.74 -1.59 11.57
N ASP A 234 6.83 -1.71 10.82
CA ASP A 234 8.05 -2.36 11.31
C ASP A 234 8.64 -1.60 12.50
N PHE A 235 8.69 -0.26 12.44
CA PHE A 235 9.28 0.54 13.51
C PHE A 235 8.43 0.50 14.79
N GLU A 236 7.10 0.43 14.66
CA GLU A 236 6.19 0.24 15.80
C GLU A 236 6.35 -1.15 16.43
N GLU A 237 6.40 -2.22 15.63
CA GLU A 237 6.62 -3.59 16.09
C GLU A 237 7.94 -3.71 16.88
N TYR A 238 8.98 -3.02 16.41
CA TYR A 238 10.31 -3.00 17.02
C TYR A 238 10.59 -1.74 17.86
N SER A 239 9.55 -1.04 18.32
CA SER A 239 9.66 0.21 19.10
C SER A 239 10.53 0.07 20.36
N PHE A 240 10.60 -1.13 20.93
CA PHE A 240 11.45 -1.45 22.09
C PHE A 240 12.96 -1.30 21.81
N CYS A 241 13.38 -1.28 20.56
CA CYS A 241 14.77 -1.06 20.13
C CYS A 241 14.90 0.11 19.16
N MET A 242 13.95 1.04 19.15
CA MET A 242 13.96 2.18 18.25
C MET A 242 13.94 3.51 19.02
N PRO A 243 14.66 4.54 18.56
CA PRO A 243 14.46 5.91 19.03
C PRO A 243 13.04 6.38 18.70
N ASP A 244 12.39 7.12 19.62
CA ASP A 244 11.02 7.59 19.37
C ASP A 244 11.03 8.69 18.29
N GLU A 245 12.13 9.45 18.20
CA GLU A 245 12.31 10.54 17.25
C GLU A 245 12.26 10.06 15.80
N VAL A 246 12.84 8.88 15.53
CA VAL A 246 12.87 8.27 14.19
C VAL A 246 11.48 7.79 13.78
N ILE A 247 10.71 7.29 14.75
CA ILE A 247 9.31 6.89 14.61
C ILE A 247 8.47 8.13 14.25
N GLU A 248 8.62 9.22 15.01
CA GLU A 248 7.95 10.50 14.76
C GLU A 248 8.31 11.12 13.40
N GLU A 249 9.56 11.02 12.95
CA GLU A 249 9.98 11.50 11.62
C GLU A 249 9.24 10.77 10.48
N VAL A 250 9.01 9.46 10.60
CA VAL A 250 8.23 8.70 9.63
C VAL A 250 6.77 9.13 9.63
N ASP A 251 6.17 9.34 10.81
CA ASP A 251 4.78 9.84 10.92
C ASP A 251 4.61 11.20 10.22
N GLN A 252 5.53 12.13 10.49
CA GLN A 252 5.50 13.46 9.86
C GLN A 252 5.61 13.37 8.34
N MET A 253 6.40 12.42 7.81
CA MET A 253 6.51 12.22 6.38
C MET A 253 5.22 11.63 5.77
N ILE A 254 4.57 10.68 6.45
CA ILE A 254 3.26 10.14 6.05
C ILE A 254 2.22 11.27 6.00
N GLU A 255 2.12 12.07 7.05
CA GLU A 255 1.21 13.22 7.10
C GLU A 255 1.50 14.24 5.99
N ALA A 256 2.78 14.48 5.69
CA ALA A 256 3.18 15.39 4.62
C ALA A 256 2.76 14.86 3.23
N VAL A 257 2.92 13.56 2.97
CA VAL A 257 2.46 12.90 1.73
C VAL A 257 0.95 13.02 1.59
N ASP A 258 0.18 12.75 2.66
CA ASP A 258 -1.28 12.82 2.63
C ASP A 258 -1.81 14.24 2.42
N LYS A 259 -1.23 15.21 3.11
CA LYS A 259 -1.54 16.62 2.90
C LYS A 259 -1.19 17.04 1.47
N GLY A 260 -0.01 16.66 1.00
CA GLY A 260 0.46 16.95 -0.35
C GLY A 260 -0.44 16.36 -1.44
N ARG A 261 -0.88 15.11 -1.26
CA ARG A 261 -1.86 14.45 -2.13
C ARG A 261 -3.17 15.24 -2.18
N SER A 262 -3.68 15.67 -1.03
CA SER A 262 -4.90 16.48 -0.95
C SER A 262 -4.74 17.83 -1.64
N ASP A 263 -3.62 18.52 -1.42
CA ASP A 263 -3.33 19.82 -2.02
C ASP A 263 -3.14 19.74 -3.55
N ILE A 264 -2.44 18.71 -4.05
CA ILE A 264 -2.23 18.48 -5.48
C ILE A 264 -3.54 18.04 -6.13
N GLY A 265 -4.17 16.99 -5.59
CA GLY A 265 -5.35 16.35 -6.18
C GLY A 265 -6.63 17.12 -6.01
N ILE A 266 -7.02 17.43 -4.78
CA ILE A 266 -8.33 18.03 -4.48
C ILE A 266 -8.31 19.53 -4.82
N MET A 267 -7.28 20.25 -4.39
CA MET A 267 -7.30 21.72 -4.51
C MET A 267 -6.82 22.22 -5.87
N GLN A 268 -5.67 21.74 -6.35
CA GLN A 268 -5.03 22.29 -7.55
C GLN A 268 -5.59 21.65 -8.83
N MET A 269 -5.54 20.32 -8.92
CA MET A 269 -5.92 19.60 -10.14
C MET A 269 -7.40 19.79 -10.50
N GLN A 270 -8.32 19.60 -9.55
CA GLN A 270 -9.75 19.79 -9.81
C GLN A 270 -10.08 21.23 -10.26
N SER A 271 -9.45 22.21 -9.62
CA SER A 271 -9.66 23.63 -9.94
C SER A 271 -9.16 23.94 -11.36
N VAL A 272 -7.96 23.49 -11.73
CA VAL A 272 -7.39 23.69 -13.06
C VAL A 272 -8.22 22.98 -14.12
N VAL A 273 -8.53 21.69 -13.94
CA VAL A 273 -9.37 20.93 -14.88
C VAL A 273 -10.73 21.58 -15.08
N LYS A 274 -11.37 22.06 -14.01
CA LYS A 274 -12.64 22.79 -14.12
C LYS A 274 -12.48 24.08 -14.92
N LYS A 275 -11.43 24.87 -14.68
CA LYS A 275 -11.18 26.11 -15.43
C LYS A 275 -10.87 25.86 -16.90
N ILE A 276 -10.10 24.81 -17.23
CA ILE A 276 -9.84 24.39 -18.62
C ILE A 276 -11.15 24.02 -19.31
N ARG A 277 -11.99 23.21 -18.67
CA ARG A 277 -13.32 22.83 -19.20
C ARG A 277 -14.27 24.01 -19.41
N MET A 278 -14.06 25.12 -18.70
CA MET A 278 -14.82 26.35 -18.85
C MET A 278 -14.17 27.35 -19.81
N GLY A 279 -12.99 27.05 -20.36
CA GLY A 279 -12.23 27.98 -21.20
C GLY A 279 -11.52 29.10 -20.48
N ASN A 280 -11.42 29.01 -19.14
CA ASN A 280 -10.83 30.04 -18.29
C ASN A 280 -9.37 29.74 -17.91
N SER A 281 -8.76 28.72 -18.51
CA SER A 281 -7.37 28.31 -18.28
C SER A 281 -6.85 27.46 -19.43
N ASP A 282 -5.52 27.34 -19.51
CA ASP A 282 -4.81 26.55 -20.51
C ASP A 282 -4.27 25.25 -19.90
N LYS A 283 -4.06 24.23 -20.73
CA LYS A 283 -3.52 22.94 -20.37
C LYS A 283 -2.11 23.03 -19.76
N ASP A 284 -1.34 24.06 -20.08
CA ASP A 284 -0.01 24.30 -19.51
C ASP A 284 -0.03 24.42 -17.98
N LYS A 285 -1.17 24.82 -17.40
CA LYS A 285 -1.36 24.82 -15.94
C LYS A 285 -1.33 23.44 -15.29
N LEU A 286 -1.61 22.38 -16.04
CA LEU A 286 -1.43 21.01 -15.58
C LEU A 286 0.06 20.65 -15.47
N GLN A 287 0.85 21.07 -16.46
CA GLN A 287 2.31 20.87 -16.44
C GLN A 287 2.96 21.61 -15.27
N GLU A 288 2.52 22.84 -14.97
CA GLU A 288 3.01 23.59 -13.80
C GLU A 288 2.79 22.84 -12.47
N ILE A 289 1.72 22.03 -12.36
CA ILE A 289 1.47 21.20 -11.17
C ILE A 289 2.45 20.03 -11.11
N ILE A 290 2.68 19.36 -12.24
CA ILE A 290 3.65 18.24 -12.35
C ILE A 290 5.06 18.73 -12.00
N ASP A 291 5.50 19.83 -12.59
CA ASP A 291 6.84 20.40 -12.37
C ASP A 291 7.05 20.85 -10.92
N ARG A 292 5.97 21.31 -10.27
CA ARG A 292 5.99 21.69 -8.85
C ARG A 292 6.14 20.46 -7.98
N TYR A 293 5.37 19.40 -8.22
CA TYR A 293 5.48 18.15 -7.48
C TYR A 293 6.92 17.62 -7.51
N GLY A 294 7.59 17.62 -8.68
CA GLY A 294 8.97 17.17 -8.81
C GLY A 294 10.01 17.93 -7.96
N LYS A 295 9.64 19.08 -7.37
CA LYS A 295 10.49 19.90 -6.48
C LYS A 295 10.07 19.83 -5.01
N MET A 296 8.97 19.15 -4.70
CA MET A 296 8.47 19.04 -3.32
C MET A 296 9.22 17.95 -2.55
N SER A 297 9.27 18.07 -1.23
CA SER A 297 9.85 17.06 -0.33
C SER A 297 9.11 15.71 -0.35
N ILE A 298 7.88 15.70 -0.88
CA ILE A 298 7.04 14.51 -1.06
C ILE A 298 7.19 13.86 -2.44
N SER A 299 8.07 14.40 -3.29
CA SER A 299 8.37 13.78 -4.58
C SER A 299 8.98 12.40 -4.39
N ARG A 300 8.80 11.51 -5.36
CA ARG A 300 9.33 10.14 -5.29
C ARG A 300 10.82 10.11 -4.95
N SER A 301 11.63 10.92 -5.62
CA SER A 301 13.08 10.99 -5.38
C SER A 301 13.43 11.47 -3.96
N SER A 302 12.64 12.41 -3.41
CA SER A 302 12.84 12.91 -2.05
C SER A 302 12.47 11.86 -1.00
N ILE A 303 11.36 11.13 -1.21
CA ILE A 303 10.95 10.02 -0.34
C ILE A 303 11.96 8.88 -0.40
N GLU A 304 12.46 8.52 -1.58
CA GLU A 304 13.51 7.50 -1.71
C GLU A 304 14.80 7.90 -0.96
N ALA A 305 15.19 9.17 -1.02
CA ALA A 305 16.33 9.67 -0.26
C ALA A 305 16.08 9.60 1.26
N PHE A 306 14.87 9.94 1.71
CA PHE A 306 14.47 9.82 3.12
C PHE A 306 14.48 8.35 3.59
N ILE A 307 13.85 7.43 2.85
CA ILE A 307 13.87 6.00 3.15
C ILE A 307 15.31 5.48 3.19
N LYS A 308 16.18 5.92 2.27
CA LYS A 308 17.59 5.56 2.28
C LYS A 308 18.31 6.06 3.53
N SER A 309 17.98 7.24 4.06
CA SER A 309 18.54 7.70 5.34
C SER A 309 18.11 6.85 6.54
N LEU A 310 16.99 6.14 6.44
CA LEU A 310 16.53 5.18 7.45
C LEU A 310 17.22 3.81 7.38
N GLY A 311 18.13 3.60 6.41
CA GLY A 311 18.71 2.29 6.11
C GLY A 311 19.37 1.59 7.31
N ILE A 312 20.03 2.36 8.19
CA ILE A 312 20.67 1.81 9.39
C ILE A 312 19.65 1.19 10.37
N PHE A 313 18.47 1.80 10.49
CA PHE A 313 17.40 1.32 11.34
C PHE A 313 16.70 0.10 10.75
N ILE A 314 16.55 0.08 9.42
CA ILE A 314 16.01 -1.08 8.70
C ILE A 314 16.96 -2.29 8.86
N GLU A 315 18.28 -2.08 8.72
CA GLU A 315 19.28 -3.14 8.96
C GLU A 315 19.22 -3.66 10.40
N LYS A 316 19.09 -2.74 11.36
CA LYS A 316 18.91 -3.03 12.77
C LYS A 316 17.70 -3.92 13.05
N ILE A 317 16.52 -3.55 12.54
CA ILE A 317 15.29 -4.33 12.72
C ILE A 317 15.45 -5.73 12.14
N ASN A 318 15.95 -5.83 10.90
CA ASN A 318 16.17 -7.12 10.24
C ASN A 318 17.10 -8.04 11.05
N TYR A 319 18.17 -7.48 11.62
CA TYR A 319 19.07 -8.23 12.47
C TYR A 319 18.43 -8.65 13.80
N ILE A 320 17.70 -7.75 14.46
CA ILE A 320 17.03 -8.05 15.73
C ILE A 320 15.92 -9.09 15.54
N ALA A 321 15.15 -9.01 14.46
CA ALA A 321 14.17 -10.03 14.08
C ALA A 321 14.82 -11.42 13.98
N LYS A 322 15.98 -11.51 13.31
CA LYS A 322 16.77 -12.74 13.21
C LYS A 322 17.25 -13.23 14.58
N LEU A 323 17.70 -12.34 15.46
CA LEU A 323 18.13 -12.70 16.82
C LEU A 323 16.96 -13.25 17.64
N HIS A 324 15.79 -12.60 17.58
CA HIS A 324 14.59 -13.01 18.30
C HIS A 324 14.11 -14.40 17.85
N LYS A 325 14.07 -14.65 16.53
CA LYS A 325 13.75 -15.97 15.93
C LYS A 325 14.66 -17.09 16.43
N ASN A 326 15.90 -16.77 16.82
CA ASN A 326 16.90 -17.71 17.31
C ASN A 326 17.06 -17.72 18.84
N ASN A 327 16.13 -17.11 19.59
CA ASN A 327 16.10 -17.07 21.06
C ASN A 327 17.30 -16.36 21.72
N ALA A 328 17.82 -15.29 21.09
CA ALA A 328 18.70 -14.37 21.78
C ALA A 328 17.92 -13.54 22.80
N TYR A 329 18.55 -13.19 23.93
CA TYR A 329 17.99 -12.24 24.87
C TYR A 329 18.38 -10.82 24.46
N PHE A 330 17.45 -9.88 24.51
CA PHE A 330 17.67 -8.50 24.10
C PHE A 330 17.52 -7.57 25.30
N VAL A 331 18.48 -6.66 25.47
CA VAL A 331 18.36 -5.58 26.45
C VAL A 331 17.66 -4.41 25.75
N ALA A 332 16.34 -4.33 25.96
CA ALA A 332 15.47 -3.34 25.36
C ALA A 332 15.55 -1.96 26.03
N LYS A 333 15.02 -0.95 25.34
CA LYS A 333 14.79 0.40 25.88
C LYS A 333 14.09 0.31 27.24
N LYS A 334 14.70 0.90 28.29
CA LYS A 334 14.22 0.91 29.70
C LYS A 334 14.45 -0.42 30.45
N SER A 335 15.21 -1.36 29.89
CA SER A 335 15.63 -2.59 30.59
C SER A 335 17.13 -2.56 30.85
N SER A 336 17.56 -2.95 32.04
CA SER A 336 19.00 -3.06 32.33
C SER A 336 19.53 -4.46 32.05
N LEU A 337 20.80 -4.54 31.62
CA LEU A 337 21.50 -5.82 31.45
C LEU A 337 21.39 -6.70 32.71
N TYR A 338 21.55 -6.12 33.89
CA TYR A 338 21.45 -6.84 35.16
C TYR A 338 20.05 -7.43 35.38
N ALA A 339 18.99 -6.67 35.06
CA ALA A 339 17.62 -7.15 35.19
C ALA A 339 17.36 -8.35 34.26
N GLU A 340 17.81 -8.29 33.01
CA GLU A 340 17.61 -9.36 32.03
C GLU A 340 18.41 -10.63 32.39
N VAL A 341 19.67 -10.47 32.78
CA VAL A 341 20.53 -11.57 33.25
C VAL A 341 19.93 -12.25 34.48
N LYS A 342 19.41 -11.47 35.45
CA LYS A 342 18.79 -11.99 36.67
C LYS A 342 17.47 -12.71 36.38
N LYS A 343 16.61 -12.11 35.55
CA LYS A 343 15.32 -12.68 35.12
C LYS A 343 15.50 -14.05 34.46
N HIS A 344 16.52 -14.19 33.61
CA HIS A 344 16.81 -15.44 32.90
C HIS A 344 17.83 -16.35 33.59
N LYS A 345 18.29 -16.00 34.81
CA LYS A 345 19.25 -16.77 35.63
C LYS A 345 20.52 -17.16 34.86
N LEU A 346 21.04 -16.26 34.03
CA LEU A 346 22.19 -16.52 33.18
C LEU A 346 23.48 -16.52 34.02
N LYS A 347 24.24 -17.62 33.98
CA LYS A 347 25.54 -17.75 34.68
C LYS A 347 26.73 -17.57 33.73
N GLU A 348 26.61 -18.13 32.53
CA GLU A 348 27.63 -18.09 31.47
C GLU A 348 26.93 -17.85 30.13
N PHE A 349 27.35 -16.82 29.40
CA PHE A 349 26.69 -16.40 28.16
C PHE A 349 27.63 -15.58 27.27
N TYR A 350 27.34 -15.55 25.96
CA TYR A 350 27.93 -14.59 25.04
C TYR A 350 27.13 -13.30 25.10
N ILE A 351 27.83 -12.16 25.07
CA ILE A 351 27.20 -10.84 25.04
C ILE A 351 27.82 -9.98 23.96
N PHE A 352 26.98 -9.29 23.19
CA PHE A 352 27.41 -8.34 22.19
C PHE A 352 26.90 -6.95 22.54
N PHE A 353 27.83 -6.02 22.74
CA PHE A 353 27.54 -4.59 22.88
C PHE A 353 27.68 -3.94 21.51
N CYS A 354 26.55 -3.58 20.90
CA CYS A 354 26.48 -3.06 19.54
C CYS A 354 26.02 -1.60 19.55
N SER A 355 26.79 -0.73 18.91
CA SER A 355 26.39 0.63 18.54
C SER A 355 26.36 0.70 17.02
N TRP A 356 25.15 0.79 16.48
CA TRP A 356 24.86 0.85 15.05
C TRP A 356 25.52 2.07 14.43
N ASN A 357 25.45 3.22 15.10
CA ASN A 357 26.02 4.49 14.62
C ASN A 357 27.55 4.46 14.44
N LYS A 358 28.24 3.48 15.03
CA LYS A 358 29.71 3.34 14.99
C LYS A 358 30.16 2.00 14.39
N LEU A 359 29.25 1.29 13.73
CA LEU A 359 29.50 -0.06 13.25
C LEU A 359 30.25 -0.03 11.91
N GLU A 360 31.55 0.23 11.95
CA GLU A 360 32.44 0.05 10.79
C GLU A 360 32.67 -1.45 10.52
N ASN A 361 32.58 -1.90 9.26
CA ASN A 361 32.65 -3.32 8.87
C ASN A 361 31.58 -4.22 9.55
N SER A 362 30.32 -3.79 9.48
CA SER A 362 29.14 -4.37 10.17
C SER A 362 28.96 -5.87 9.97
N SER A 363 29.21 -6.39 8.77
CA SER A 363 28.88 -7.77 8.42
C SER A 363 29.64 -8.80 9.26
N THR A 364 30.93 -8.59 9.53
CA THR A 364 31.76 -9.62 10.18
C THR A 364 31.39 -9.83 11.64
N LEU A 365 31.15 -8.77 12.42
CA LEU A 365 30.74 -8.89 13.83
C LEU A 365 29.32 -9.43 13.97
N LEU A 366 28.39 -8.90 13.16
CA LEU A 366 26.99 -9.34 13.16
C LEU A 366 26.89 -10.83 12.78
N ASN A 367 27.68 -11.26 11.78
CA ASN A 367 27.77 -12.65 11.38
C ASN A 367 28.39 -13.50 12.49
N LYS A 368 29.47 -13.04 13.12
CA LYS A 368 30.11 -13.84 14.17
C LYS A 368 29.21 -14.05 15.37
N PHE A 369 28.49 -13.02 15.79
CA PHE A 369 27.52 -13.18 16.87
C PHE A 369 26.35 -14.09 16.46
N SER A 370 25.90 -14.01 15.20
CA SER A 370 24.92 -14.96 14.65
C SER A 370 25.41 -16.41 14.69
N GLU A 371 26.69 -16.67 14.35
CA GLU A 371 27.28 -18.01 14.44
C GLU A 371 27.29 -18.52 15.89
N LEU A 372 27.67 -17.69 16.85
CA LEU A 372 27.65 -18.05 18.27
C LEU A 372 26.24 -18.41 18.72
N LEU A 373 25.24 -17.64 18.31
CA LEU A 373 23.83 -17.90 18.59
C LEU A 373 23.36 -19.23 17.99
N LEU A 374 23.68 -19.47 16.71
CA LEU A 374 23.31 -20.70 16.00
C LEU A 374 24.02 -21.94 16.56
N SER A 375 25.23 -21.78 17.10
CA SER A 375 25.97 -22.88 17.74
C SER A 375 25.26 -23.46 18.97
N LYS A 376 24.36 -22.67 19.59
CA LYS A 376 23.60 -23.00 20.81
C LYS A 376 24.44 -23.50 21.99
N LYS A 377 25.77 -23.27 21.97
CA LYS A 377 26.69 -23.69 23.04
C LYS A 377 26.41 -22.96 24.35
N LEU A 378 26.15 -21.66 24.26
CA LEU A 378 25.78 -20.80 25.38
C LEU A 378 24.61 -19.90 24.95
N LYS A 379 23.94 -19.32 25.93
CA LYS A 379 22.95 -18.27 25.66
C LYS A 379 23.64 -17.01 25.14
N CYS A 380 22.94 -16.25 24.33
CA CYS A 380 23.43 -15.00 23.74
C CYS A 380 22.56 -13.84 24.23
N VAL A 381 23.22 -12.76 24.64
CA VAL A 381 22.60 -11.51 25.05
C VAL A 381 23.06 -10.42 24.08
N PHE A 382 22.13 -9.70 23.49
CA PHE A 382 22.42 -8.55 22.63
C PHE A 382 22.08 -7.27 23.40
N VAL A 383 23.02 -6.33 23.41
CA VAL A 383 22.86 -5.02 24.03
C VAL A 383 22.99 -3.97 22.96
N ASP A 384 21.91 -3.21 22.81
CA ASP A 384 21.83 -2.08 21.91
C ASP A 384 22.27 -0.80 22.62
N MET A 385 23.50 -0.41 22.35
CA MET A 385 24.15 0.72 23.03
C MET A 385 23.54 2.07 22.63
N ASP A 386 22.87 2.15 21.47
CA ASP A 386 22.26 3.39 21.00
C ASP A 386 20.91 3.66 21.69
N CYS A 387 20.22 2.61 22.15
CA CYS A 387 18.98 2.72 22.92
C CYS A 387 19.20 2.82 24.45
N GLU A 388 20.39 2.50 24.94
CA GLU A 388 20.75 2.49 26.36
C GLU A 388 22.08 3.24 26.63
N PRO A 389 22.16 4.58 26.37
CA PRO A 389 23.39 5.35 26.56
C PRO A 389 23.86 5.44 28.02
N GLN A 390 23.06 4.97 28.98
CA GLN A 390 23.48 4.87 30.38
C GLN A 390 24.29 3.60 30.68
N ILE A 391 24.18 2.55 29.86
CA ILE A 391 25.00 1.32 30.01
C ILE A 391 26.46 1.65 29.70
N SER A 392 26.73 2.49 28.69
CA SER A 392 28.09 2.96 28.38
C SER A 392 28.70 3.83 29.49
N GLN A 393 27.87 4.43 30.34
CA GLN A 393 28.30 5.35 31.41
C GLN A 393 28.53 4.67 32.76
N LYS A 394 28.02 3.44 32.99
CA LYS A 394 27.94 2.85 34.34
C LYS A 394 28.92 1.71 34.65
N GLU A 395 29.29 0.81 33.73
CA GLU A 395 30.18 -0.33 34.08
C GLU A 395 31.01 -0.87 32.92
N PHE A 396 32.20 -1.39 33.27
CA PHE A 396 33.14 -2.06 32.36
C PHE A 396 32.71 -3.50 32.00
N PRO A 397 32.91 -3.92 30.75
CA PRO A 397 33.39 -3.13 29.61
C PRO A 397 32.23 -2.78 28.66
N PRO A 398 32.04 -1.51 28.27
CA PRO A 398 31.32 -1.19 27.06
C PRO A 398 32.32 -0.55 26.11
N LYS A 399 33.11 -1.37 25.41
CA LYS A 399 33.69 -0.90 24.15
C LYS A 399 32.59 -1.07 23.11
N ASP A 400 32.36 -0.04 22.30
CA ASP A 400 31.38 -0.16 21.22
C ASP A 400 31.80 -1.32 20.30
N ASN A 401 30.82 -2.09 19.84
CA ASN A 401 31.00 -3.14 18.84
C ASN A 401 31.99 -4.23 19.28
N THR A 402 31.74 -4.80 20.47
CA THR A 402 32.53 -5.92 21.03
C THR A 402 31.70 -7.08 21.54
N ILE A 403 32.20 -8.29 21.28
CA ILE A 403 31.64 -9.56 21.75
C ILE A 403 32.50 -10.07 22.90
N TYR A 404 31.85 -10.43 24.00
CA TYR A 404 32.48 -11.02 25.18
C TYR A 404 31.87 -12.37 25.52
N LEU A 405 32.67 -13.23 26.16
CA LEU A 405 32.18 -14.30 27.02
C LEU A 405 32.06 -13.75 28.44
N HIS A 406 30.85 -13.75 28.98
CA HIS A 406 30.62 -13.44 30.39
C HIS A 406 30.55 -14.74 31.19
N LYS A 407 31.41 -14.87 32.21
CA LYS A 407 31.46 -16.00 33.14
C LYS A 407 31.87 -15.50 34.52
N ASP A 408 31.15 -15.91 35.56
CA ASP A 408 31.50 -15.60 36.96
C ASP A 408 31.75 -14.10 37.24
N ARG A 409 30.89 -13.22 36.66
CA ARG A 409 30.99 -11.75 36.73
C ARG A 409 32.25 -11.16 36.08
N LYS A 410 32.90 -11.91 35.20
CA LYS A 410 34.05 -11.45 34.41
C LYS A 410 33.72 -11.49 32.93
N TYR A 411 34.22 -10.50 32.20
CA TYR A 411 34.12 -10.42 30.75
C TYR A 411 35.46 -10.81 30.13
N LYS A 412 35.46 -11.83 29.28
CA LYS A 412 36.59 -12.18 28.43
C LYS A 412 36.29 -11.71 27.01
N LEU A 413 37.11 -10.81 26.48
CA LEU A 413 36.96 -10.32 25.11
C LEU A 413 37.14 -11.48 24.14
N LEU A 414 36.19 -11.64 23.21
CA LEU A 414 36.27 -12.61 22.13
C LEU A 414 36.61 -11.93 20.80
N LEU A 415 35.94 -10.79 20.53
CA LEU A 415 36.10 -10.09 19.26
C LEU A 415 35.75 -8.61 19.42
N SER A 416 36.43 -7.74 18.69
CA SER A 416 36.15 -6.29 18.63
C SER A 416 36.27 -5.77 17.21
N ALA A 417 35.53 -4.73 16.86
CA ALA A 417 35.64 -4.07 15.55
C ALA A 417 37.09 -3.61 15.27
N VAL A 418 37.77 -3.06 16.29
CA VAL A 418 39.17 -2.58 16.21
C VAL A 418 40.15 -3.71 15.89
N LEU A 419 39.94 -4.91 16.43
CA LEU A 419 40.80 -6.07 16.13
C LEU A 419 40.60 -6.57 14.69
N ILE A 420 39.38 -6.46 14.16
CA ILE A 420 39.06 -6.86 12.78
C ILE A 420 39.65 -5.85 11.78
N SER A 421 39.52 -4.54 12.04
CA SER A 421 40.09 -3.52 11.15
C SER A 421 41.61 -3.58 11.10
N VAL A 422 42.29 -3.86 12.22
CA VAL A 422 43.75 -4.07 12.24
C VAL A 422 44.14 -5.32 11.44
N ALA A 423 43.40 -6.42 11.57
CA ALA A 423 43.66 -7.65 10.80
C ALA A 423 43.47 -7.45 9.29
N CYS A 424 42.39 -6.77 8.86
CA CYS A 424 42.15 -6.48 7.44
C CYS A 424 43.15 -5.47 6.84
N CYS A 425 43.72 -4.57 7.65
CA CYS A 425 44.80 -3.68 7.20
C CYS A 425 46.17 -4.38 7.13
N GLN A 426 46.33 -5.54 7.79
CA GLN A 426 47.59 -6.30 7.84
C GLN A 426 47.65 -7.50 6.89
N GLU A 427 46.59 -7.80 6.14
CA GLU A 427 46.62 -8.75 5.01
C GLU A 427 47.51 -8.28 3.83
N GLY A 428 48.28 -7.20 3.99
CA GLY A 428 49.38 -6.80 3.13
C GLY A 428 50.77 -7.27 3.56
N ASP A 429 50.93 -7.90 4.74
CA ASP A 429 52.24 -8.37 5.21
C ASP A 429 52.09 -9.61 6.13
N GLU A 430 51.87 -10.77 5.51
CA GLU A 430 51.96 -12.08 6.17
C GLU A 430 53.42 -12.33 6.60
N ASN A 431 53.82 -11.88 7.79
CA ASN A 431 54.80 -12.52 8.68
C ASN A 431 55.16 -11.65 9.89
N GLN A 432 54.19 -11.23 10.71
CA GLN A 432 54.48 -10.83 12.09
C GLN A 432 53.20 -10.61 12.90
N LEU A 433 52.62 -11.68 13.49
CA LEU A 433 51.72 -11.56 14.65
C LEU A 433 51.44 -12.92 15.34
N VAL A 434 52.48 -13.75 15.52
CA VAL A 434 52.42 -14.92 16.43
C VAL A 434 52.88 -14.57 17.85
N SER A 435 53.12 -13.29 18.16
CA SER A 435 53.63 -12.89 19.48
C SER A 435 53.13 -11.51 19.90
N ALA A 436 51.83 -11.36 20.13
CA ALA A 436 51.29 -10.38 21.08
C ALA A 436 49.77 -10.58 21.21
N VAL A 437 49.36 -11.49 22.08
CA VAL A 437 48.28 -11.36 23.10
C VAL A 437 48.13 -12.76 23.70
N LEU A 438 48.60 -12.90 24.93
CA LEU A 438 48.49 -14.08 25.80
C LEU A 438 47.03 -14.43 26.14
#